data_AF-A0A9X1B4U9-F1
#
_entry.id   AF-A0A9X1B4U9-F1
#
_cell.length_a   1.000
_cell.length_b   1.000
_cell.length_c   1.000
_cell.angle_alpha   90.00
_cell.angle_beta   90.00
_cell.angle_gamma   90.00
#
_symmetry.space_group_name_H-M   'P 1'
#
loop_
_entity.id
_entity.type
_entity.pdbx_description
1 polymer ?
#
loop_
_entity_poly.entity_id
_entity_poly.type
_entity_poly.pdbx_seq_one_letter_code
_entity_poly.pdbx_strand_id
1 'polypeptide(L)' 'MRTFEEIKIEIEDLPHRKYMKLMHWISEHDWEMWDEEIEKDSAAGKLDFLINEALEEKAKGMLGQI' A
#
# COMPACT_ATOMS: atom_id res chain seq x y z
N MET A 1 -3.27 17.95 -24.31
CA MET A 1 -2.87 17.12 -23.15
C MET A 1 -2.31 18.08 -22.11
N ARG A 2 -2.73 18.00 -20.85
CA ARG A 2 -2.18 18.88 -19.79
C ARG A 2 -0.81 18.36 -19.35
N THR A 3 0.11 19.27 -18.99
CA THR A 3 1.40 18.90 -18.39
C THR A 3 1.22 18.50 -16.93
N PHE A 4 2.23 17.85 -16.36
CA PHE A 4 2.21 17.50 -14.94
C PHE A 4 2.16 18.75 -14.05
N GLU A 5 2.88 19.81 -14.44
CA GLU A 5 2.91 21.09 -13.74
C GLU A 5 1.54 21.78 -13.76
N GLU A 6 0.84 21.74 -14.90
CA GLU A 6 -0.53 22.27 -15.02
C GLU A 6 -1.51 21.53 -14.09
N ILE A 7 -1.40 20.20 -14.01
CA ILE A 7 -2.21 19.38 -13.10
C ILE A 7 -1.91 19.73 -11.64
N LYS A 8 -0.63 19.93 -11.29
CA LYS A 8 -0.23 20.28 -9.93
C LYS A 8 -0.85 21.60 -9.48
N ILE A 9 -0.80 22.64 -10.33
CA ILE A 9 -1.42 23.93 -10.04
C ILE A 9 -2.92 23.76 -9.80
N GLU A 10 -3.61 22.99 -10.65
CA GLU A 10 -5.04 22.74 -10.48
C GLU A 10 -5.38 22.00 -9.18
N ILE A 11 -4.52 21.08 -8.74
CA ILE A 11 -4.67 20.38 -7.47
C ILE A 11 -4.47 21.34 -6.29
N GLU A 12 -3.46 22.22 -6.36
CA GLU A 12 -3.18 23.24 -5.34
C GLU A 12 -4.34 24.25 -5.20
N ASP A 13 -5.03 24.55 -6.30
CA ASP A 13 -6.20 25.44 -6.32
C ASP A 13 -7.51 24.76 -5.85
N LEU A 14 -7.50 23.46 -5.53
CA LEU A 14 -8.71 22.78 -5.09
C LEU A 14 -9.18 23.29 -3.73
N PRO A 15 -10.50 23.57 -3.56
CA PRO A 15 -11.08 23.74 -2.25
C PRO A 15 -10.80 22.51 -1.38
N HIS A 16 -10.50 22.73 -0.10
CA HIS A 16 -10.08 21.68 0.83
C HIS A 16 -10.95 20.41 0.78
N ARG A 17 -12.29 20.56 0.68
CA ARG A 17 -13.20 19.41 0.55
C ARG A 17 -12.95 18.56 -0.70
N LYS A 18 -12.64 19.18 -1.84
CA LYS A 18 -12.33 18.45 -3.09
C LYS A 18 -10.95 17.83 -3.01
N TYR A 19 -9.98 18.54 -2.44
CA TYR A 19 -8.64 18.01 -2.18
C TYR A 19 -8.71 16.74 -1.31
N MET A 20 -9.47 16.75 -0.21
CA MET A 20 -9.65 15.57 0.64
C MET A 20 -10.29 14.38 -0.09
N LYS A 21 -11.24 14.63 -1.00
CA LYS A 21 -11.81 13.57 -1.85
C LYS A 21 -10.78 12.99 -2.82
N LEU A 22 -9.93 13.84 -3.41
CA LEU A 22 -8.85 13.38 -4.28
C LEU A 22 -7.86 12.51 -3.51
N MET A 23 -7.43 12.95 -2.32
CA MET A 23 -6.52 12.17 -1.47
C MET A 23 -7.10 10.83 -1.04
N HIS A 24 -8.41 10.77 -0.74
CA HIS A 24 -9.08 9.52 -0.44
C HIS A 24 -9.05 8.56 -1.63
N TRP A 25 -9.41 9.05 -2.81
CA TRP A 25 -9.38 8.24 -4.04
C TRP A 25 -7.97 7.75 -4.39
N ILE A 26 -6.95 8.60 -4.26
CA ILE A 26 -5.54 8.19 -4.47
C ILE A 26 -5.17 7.08 -3.47
N SER A 27 -5.54 7.24 -2.19
CA SER A 27 -5.26 6.21 -1.19
C SER A 27 -5.95 4.89 -1.51
N GLU A 28 -7.20 4.89 -1.96
CA GLU A 28 -7.89 3.66 -2.38
C GLU A 28 -7.18 3.00 -3.56
N HIS A 29 -6.76 3.78 -4.54
CA HIS A 29 -6.03 3.26 -5.70
C HIS A 29 -4.65 2.71 -5.33
N ASP A 30 -3.94 3.39 -4.43
CA ASP A 30 -2.66 2.90 -3.91
C ASP A 30 -2.88 1.57 -3.17
N TRP A 31 -3.93 1.43 -2.35
CA TRP A 31 -4.26 0.16 -1.70
C TRP A 31 -4.49 -0.98 -2.68
N GLU A 32 -5.23 -0.74 -3.77
CA GLU A 32 -5.42 -1.75 -4.83
C GLU A 32 -4.10 -2.19 -5.46
N MET A 33 -3.21 -1.23 -5.76
CA MET A 33 -1.87 -1.53 -6.30
C MET A 33 -1.01 -2.32 -5.30
N TRP A 34 -1.08 -1.97 -4.02
CA TRP A 34 -0.38 -2.68 -2.96
C TRP A 34 -0.86 -4.13 -2.81
N ASP A 35 -2.16 -4.37 -2.93
CA ASP A 35 -2.71 -5.73 -2.91
C ASP A 35 -2.13 -6.56 -4.07
N GLU A 36 -2.12 -6.01 -5.30
CA GLU A 36 -1.53 -6.68 -6.46
C GLU A 36 -0.03 -6.97 -6.28
N GLU A 37 0.73 -6.04 -5.71
CA GLU A 37 2.16 -6.21 -5.44
C GLU A 37 2.42 -7.29 -4.39
N ILE A 38 1.65 -7.32 -3.30
CA ILE A 38 1.74 -8.35 -2.25
C ILE A 38 1.43 -9.73 -2.83
N GLU A 39 0.37 -9.86 -3.63
CA GLU A 39 0.01 -11.13 -4.27
C GLU A 39 1.13 -11.64 -5.17
N LYS A 40 1.70 -10.75 -6.01
CA LYS A 40 2.81 -11.08 -6.90
C LYS A 40 4.07 -11.49 -6.13
N ASP A 41 4.41 -10.77 -5.07
CA ASP A 41 5.60 -11.03 -4.28
C ASP A 41 5.45 -12.30 -3.43
N SER A 42 4.23 -12.57 -2.93
CA SER A 42 3.88 -13.86 -2.32
C SER A 42 4.05 -15.00 -3.31
N ALA A 43 3.47 -14.89 -4.52
CA ALA A 43 3.59 -15.92 -5.55
C ALA A 43 5.03 -16.15 -6.02
N ALA A 44 5.87 -15.11 -5.96
CA ALA A 44 7.30 -15.18 -6.28
C ALA A 44 8.16 -15.74 -5.12
N GLY A 45 7.58 -16.06 -3.96
CA GLY A 45 8.28 -16.55 -2.77
C GLY A 45 9.12 -15.48 -2.05
N LYS A 46 8.97 -14.20 -2.41
CA LYS A 46 9.75 -13.12 -1.79
C LYS A 46 9.36 -12.89 -0.33
N LEU A 47 8.16 -13.29 0.05
CA LEU A 47 7.63 -13.16 1.41
C LEU A 47 7.84 -14.42 2.26
N ASP A 48 8.49 -15.46 1.73
CA ASP A 48 8.69 -16.74 2.44
C ASP A 48 9.52 -16.58 3.73
N PHE A 49 10.36 -15.54 3.81
CA PHE A 49 11.12 -15.24 5.03
C PHE A 49 10.20 -14.95 6.23
N LEU A 50 9.02 -14.35 6.01
CA LEU A 50 8.04 -14.07 7.05
C LEU A 50 7.41 -15.38 7.58
N ILE A 51 7.19 -16.34 6.69
CA ILE A 51 6.70 -17.68 7.07
C ILE A 51 7.76 -18.38 7.93
N ASN A 52 9.01 -18.35 7.50
CA ASN A 52 10.11 -18.97 8.23
C ASN A 52 10.29 -18.33 9.62
N GLU A 53 10.26 -17.00 9.70
CA GLU A 53 10.31 -16.26 10.97
C GLU A 53 9.15 -16.67 11.89
N ALA A 54 7.92 -16.72 11.38
CA ALA A 54 6.76 -17.14 12.17
C ALA A 54 6.89 -18.58 12.70
N LEU A 55 7.44 -19.51 11.89
CA LEU A 55 7.70 -20.89 12.32
C LEU A 55 8.79 -20.97 13.39
N GLU A 56 9.87 -20.19 13.26
CA GLU A 56 10.93 -20.12 14.27
C GLU A 56 10.41 -19.57 15.60
N GLU A 57 9.66 -18.48 15.56
CA GLU A 57 9.09 -17.86 16.77
C GLU A 57 8.06 -18.77 17.45
N LYS A 58 7.29 -19.53 16.66
CA LYS A 58 6.41 -20.58 17.17
C LYS A 58 7.20 -21.67 17.88
N ALA A 59 8.31 -22.13 17.28
CA ALA A 59 9.17 -23.15 17.87
C ALA A 59 9.82 -22.69 19.19
N LYS A 60 10.15 -21.39 19.29
CA LYS A 60 10.67 -20.77 20.52
C LYS A 60 9.59 -20.51 21.58
N GLY A 61 8.31 -20.69 21.25
CA GLY A 61 7.18 -20.35 22.11
C GLY A 61 7.02 -18.84 22.34
N MET A 62 7.61 -18.01 21.48
CA MET A 62 7.56 -16.55 21.55
C MET A 62 6.50 -15.95 20.64
N LEU A 63 5.93 -16.75 19.73
CA LEU A 63 4.78 -16.34 18.93
C LEU A 63 3.56 -16.12 19.84
N GLY A 64 3.08 -14.88 19.92
CA GLY A 64 1.87 -14.55 20.67
C GLY A 64 0.67 -15.36 20.18
N GLN A 65 -0.25 -15.71 21.09
CA GLN A 65 -1.53 -16.25 20.67
C GLN A 65 -2.28 -15.15 19.91
N ILE A 66 -2.55 -15.41 18.63
CA ILE A 66 -3.43 -14.61 17.78
C ILE A 66 -4.88 -14.95 18.13
#